data_AF-A0A929J2R2-F1
#
_entry.id   AF-A0A929J2R2-F1
#
_cell.length_a   1.000
_cell.length_b   1.000
_cell.length_c   1.000
_cell.angle_alpha   90.00
_cell.angle_beta   90.00
_cell.angle_gamma   90.00
#
_symmetry.space_group_name_H-M   'P 1'
#
loop_
_entity.id
_entity.type
_entity.pdbx_description
1 polymer ?
#
loop_
_entity_poly.entity_id
_entity_poly.type
_entity_poly.pdbx_seq_one_letter_code
_entity_poly.pdbx_strand_id
1 'polypeptide(L)' 'MFKNALAKMFGSRNDRLIKQQFKAVKKINDLESGISALNDDELKAKTTEF' A
#
# COMPACT_ATOMS: atom_id res chain seq x y z
N MET A 1 -3.54 1.16 -35.48
CA MET A 1 -4.64 0.53 -34.73
C MET A 1 -4.24 -0.72 -33.90
N PHE A 2 -2.94 -1.03 -33.71
CA PHE A 2 -2.50 -2.18 -32.87
C PHE A 2 -1.92 -1.80 -31.49
N LYS A 3 -1.49 -0.56 -31.26
CA LYS A 3 -0.81 -0.14 -30.02
C LYS A 3 -1.70 -0.21 -28.77
N ASN A 4 -3.02 -0.04 -28.92
CA ASN A 4 -3.96 -0.01 -27.80
C ASN A 4 -4.40 -1.41 -27.34
N ALA A 5 -4.24 -2.44 -28.19
CA ALA A 5 -4.53 -3.83 -27.81
C ALA A 5 -3.43 -4.38 -26.89
N LEU A 6 -2.17 -4.03 -27.14
CA LEU A 6 -1.04 -4.41 -26.28
C LEU A 6 -1.12 -3.76 -24.89
N ALA A 7 -1.51 -2.48 -24.81
CA ALA A 7 -1.71 -1.82 -23.52
C ALA A 7 -2.85 -2.46 -22.69
N LYS A 8 -3.90 -2.98 -23.33
CA LYS A 8 -4.98 -3.72 -22.64
C LYS A 8 -4.52 -5.08 -22.09
N MET A 9 -3.62 -5.77 -22.80
CA MET A 9 -3.09 -7.07 -22.36
C MET A 9 -1.98 -6.93 -21.30
N PHE A 10 -1.12 -5.92 -21.42
CA PHE A 10 0.06 -5.74 -20.56
C PHE A 10 -0.10 -4.65 -19.48
N GLY A 11 -1.24 -3.97 -19.47
CA GLY A 11 -1.50 -2.81 -18.62
C GLY A 11 -0.75 -1.56 -19.08
N SER A 12 -1.30 -0.41 -18.73
CA SER A 12 -0.71 0.90 -18.93
C SER A 12 0.47 1.14 -17.98
N ARG A 13 1.24 2.21 -18.24
CA ARG A 13 2.25 2.71 -17.29
C ARG A 13 1.63 3.01 -15.92
N ASN A 14 0.42 3.57 -15.89
CA ASN A 14 -0.28 3.87 -14.64
C ASN A 14 -0.63 2.60 -13.87
N ASP A 15 -1.12 1.55 -14.55
CA ASP A 15 -1.44 0.28 -13.91
C ASP A 15 -0.20 -0.35 -13.25
N ARG A 16 0.97 -0.19 -13.87
CA ARG A 16 2.24 -0.66 -13.30
C ARG A 16 2.63 0.13 -12.05
N LEU A 17 2.47 1.46 -12.08
CA LEU A 17 2.74 2.31 -10.93
C LEU A 17 1.79 1.99 -9.76
N ILE A 18 0.51 1.78 -10.02
CA ILE A 18 -0.47 1.37 -9.01
C ILE A 18 -0.10 -0.01 -8.44
N LYS A 19 0.27 -0.97 -9.29
CA LYS A 19 0.75 -2.29 -8.84
C LYS A 19 1.98 -2.23 -7.95
N GLN A 20 2.90 -1.28 -8.19
CA GLN A 20 4.05 -1.07 -7.32
C GLN A 20 3.62 -0.55 -5.94
N GLN A 21 2.68 0.39 -5.89
CA GLN A 21 2.15 0.93 -4.63
C GLN A 21 1.42 -0.12 -3.80
N PHE A 22 0.75 -1.10 -4.43
CA PHE A 22 0.11 -2.19 -3.68
C PHE A 22 1.07 -2.98 -2.77
N LYS A 23 2.36 -3.04 -3.09
CA LYS A 23 3.36 -3.64 -2.20
C LYS A 23 3.52 -2.84 -0.89
N ALA A 24 3.49 -1.51 -0.98
CA ALA A 24 3.55 -0.64 0.19
C ALA A 24 2.24 -0.72 0.99
N VAL A 25 1.08 -0.70 0.31
CA VAL A 25 -0.24 -0.87 0.95
C VAL A 25 -0.29 -2.18 1.73
N LYS A 26 0.17 -3.29 1.14
CA LYS A 26 0.22 -4.58 1.85
C LYS A 26 1.05 -4.49 3.14
N LYS A 27 2.25 -3.92 3.05
CA LYS A 27 3.11 -3.73 4.24
C LYS A 27 2.47 -2.87 5.31
N ILE A 28 1.71 -1.84 4.92
CA ILE A 28 0.99 -0.98 5.86
C ILE A 28 -0.15 -1.76 6.53
N ASN A 29 -0.94 -2.51 5.77
CA ASN A 29 -2.03 -3.32 6.30
C ASN A 29 -1.52 -4.44 7.22
N ASP A 30 -0.34 -5.00 6.94
CA ASP A 30 0.30 -5.99 7.82
C ASP A 30 0.61 -5.39 9.23
N LEU A 31 0.71 -4.06 9.37
CA LEU A 31 0.89 -3.37 10.66
C LEU A 31 -0.43 -3.13 11.41
N GLU A 32 -1.59 -3.23 10.72
CA GLU A 32 -2.90 -2.87 11.27
C GLU A 32 -3.22 -3.64 12.56
N SER A 33 -3.02 -4.96 12.56
CA SER A 33 -3.30 -5.78 13.74
C SER A 33 -2.50 -5.36 14.99
N GLY A 34 -1.27 -4.86 14.80
CA GLY A 34 -0.44 -4.39 15.91
C GLY A 34 -0.87 -3.02 16.44
N ILE A 35 -1.32 -2.12 15.56
CA ILE A 35 -1.79 -0.79 15.93
C ILE A 35 -3.19 -0.83 16.52
N SER A 36 -4.11 -1.63 15.95
CA SER A 36 -5.49 -1.76 16.43
C SER A 36 -5.61 -2.40 17.82
N ALA A 37 -4.56 -3.09 18.29
CA ALA A 37 -4.52 -3.67 19.62
C ALA A 37 -4.10 -2.66 20.71
N LEU A 38 -3.58 -1.48 20.33
CA LEU A 38 -3.09 -0.48 21.28
C LEU A 38 -4.25 0.30 21.91
N ASN A 39 -4.11 0.64 23.19
CA ASN A 39 -4.95 1.65 23.83
C ASN A 39 -4.44 3.09 23.56
N ASP A 40 -5.18 4.10 23.99
CA ASP A 40 -4.86 5.51 23.72
C ASP A 40 -3.48 5.93 24.26
N ASP A 41 -3.10 5.46 25.44
CA ASP A 41 -1.80 5.78 26.06
C ASP A 41 -0.65 5.09 25.31
N GLU A 42 -0.83 3.84 24.92
CA GLU A 42 0.13 3.06 24.13
C GLU A 42 0.30 3.64 22.71
N LEU A 43 -0.79 4.06 22.07
CA LEU A 43 -0.74 4.69 20.75
C LEU A 43 -0.03 6.05 20.82
N LYS A 44 -0.26 6.83 21.88
CA LYS A 44 0.45 8.10 22.11
C LYS A 44 1.95 7.90 22.34
N ALA A 45 2.33 6.83 23.05
CA ALA A 45 3.73 6.50 23.29
C ALA A 45 4.50 6.22 21.99
N LYS A 46 3.83 5.71 20.95
CA LYS A 46 4.45 5.48 19.62
C LYS A 46 5.02 6.76 19.00
N THR A 47 4.48 7.95 19.28
CA THR A 47 5.05 9.21 18.80
C THR A 47 6.43 9.51 19.38
N THR A 48 6.73 9.04 20.59
CA THR A 48 8.05 9.23 21.22
C THR A 48 9.03 8.12 20.84
N GLU A 49 8.54 6.96 20.38
CA GLU A 49 9.34 5.79 19.99
C GLU A 49 9.98 5.92 18.59
N PHE A 50 9.35 6.67 17.68
CA PHE A 50 9.82 6.89 16.30
C PHE A 50 10.69 8.13 16.14
#